data_AF-W7MXL3-F1
#
_entry.id   AF-W7MXL3-F1
#
_cell.length_a   1.000
_cell.length_b   1.000
_cell.length_c   1.000
_cell.angle_alpha   90.00
_cell.angle_beta   90.00
_cell.angle_gamma   90.00
#
_symmetry.space_group_name_H-M   'P 1'
#
loop_
_entity.id
_entity.type
_entity.pdbx_description
1 polymer ?
#
loop_
_entity_poly.entity_id
_entity_poly.type
_entity_poly.pdbx_seq_one_letter_code
_entity_poly.pdbx_strand_id
1 'polypeptide(L)'
;MMIPDEVDNTTGKTRDELVDELLELYPNDQSIGIPSLEIWLHVIQPGDDYAKELGLQYRRVNAISGDLVMHYQRRRANEAWAKHGVPSYAYRFNIMPSGHRPQGGVGHFQEVAFVFHNINGDGYDTNPFGGNGLYPADAKAMSKTISTAWITFINALDSNGDSGPELFNGNKWPIYEPSHGPNGKGVVFNINGTHVEVDNWRAEGIEWMLEHALTVFGN
;
A
#
# COMPACT_ATOMS: atom_id res chain seq x y z
N MET A 1 15.67 12.18 -10.78
CA MET A 1 14.27 12.32 -11.24
C MET A 1 13.32 12.60 -10.08
N MET A 2 13.51 12.02 -8.89
CA MET A 2 12.67 12.33 -7.72
C MET A 2 12.94 13.71 -7.10
N ILE A 3 14.21 14.06 -6.91
CA ILE A 3 14.63 15.37 -6.42
C ILE A 3 15.16 16.17 -7.62
N PRO A 4 14.58 17.35 -7.93
CA PRO A 4 15.02 18.22 -9.03
C PRO A 4 16.45 18.75 -8.82
N ASP A 5 17.12 19.15 -9.90
CA ASP A 5 18.50 19.67 -9.83
C ASP A 5 18.57 21.07 -9.19
N GLU A 6 17.54 21.90 -9.37
CA GLU A 6 17.43 23.27 -8.83
C GLU A 6 16.59 23.35 -7.54
N VAL A 7 16.58 22.27 -6.76
CA VAL A 7 15.77 22.14 -5.52
C VAL A 7 16.27 23.04 -4.37
N ASP A 8 17.50 23.50 -4.47
CA ASP A 8 18.11 24.45 -3.53
C ASP A 8 17.36 25.79 -3.52
N ASN A 9 16.80 26.21 -4.67
CA ASN A 9 15.99 27.43 -4.77
C ASN A 9 14.72 27.41 -3.91
N THR A 10 14.18 26.23 -3.61
CA THR A 10 12.91 26.06 -2.88
C THR A 10 13.09 25.51 -1.47
N THR A 11 14.16 24.75 -1.22
CA THR A 11 14.42 24.10 0.08
C THR A 11 15.56 24.75 0.86
N GLY A 12 16.47 25.47 0.19
CA GLY A 12 17.74 25.92 0.77
C GLY A 12 18.76 24.79 1.01
N LYS A 13 18.46 23.55 0.60
CA LYS A 13 19.38 22.39 0.66
C LYS A 13 19.81 21.96 -0.72
N THR A 14 21.02 21.44 -0.84
CA THR A 14 21.50 20.82 -2.07
C THR A 14 20.72 19.55 -2.36
N ARG A 15 20.70 19.14 -3.64
CA ARG A 15 20.12 17.88 -4.06
C ARG A 15 20.75 16.68 -3.35
N ASP A 16 22.06 16.69 -3.14
CA ASP A 16 22.77 15.57 -2.51
C ASP A 16 22.41 15.44 -1.02
N GLU A 17 22.26 16.56 -0.29
CA GLU A 17 21.76 16.54 1.10
C GLU A 17 20.37 15.92 1.20
N LEU A 18 19.44 16.31 0.32
CA LEU A 18 18.08 15.75 0.30
C LEU A 18 18.07 14.27 -0.10
N VAL A 19 18.95 13.87 -1.02
CA VAL A 19 19.13 12.45 -1.37
C VAL A 19 19.64 11.68 -0.16
N ASP A 20 20.65 12.17 0.53
CA ASP A 20 21.23 11.50 1.70
C ASP A 20 20.21 11.35 2.82
N GLU A 21 19.42 12.40 3.11
CA GLU A 21 18.30 12.34 4.07
C GLU A 21 17.28 11.26 3.69
N LEU A 22 16.81 11.26 2.45
CA LEU A 22 15.85 10.26 1.99
C LEU A 22 16.43 8.84 2.06
N LEU A 23 17.71 8.68 1.69
CA LEU A 23 18.39 7.39 1.69
C LEU A 23 18.67 6.89 3.11
N GLU A 24 18.83 7.76 4.11
CA GLU A 24 18.90 7.39 5.52
C GLU A 24 17.58 6.79 6.01
N LEU A 25 16.45 7.40 5.61
CA LEU A 25 15.09 6.95 5.98
C LEU A 25 14.65 5.67 5.27
N TYR A 26 15.26 5.37 4.12
CA TYR A 26 15.07 4.13 3.37
C TYR A 26 16.40 3.40 3.24
N PRO A 27 16.92 2.73 4.28
CA PRO A 27 18.21 2.07 4.17
C PRO A 27 18.13 0.90 3.17
N ASN A 28 19.29 0.48 2.65
CA ASN A 28 19.40 -0.73 1.84
C ASN A 28 19.35 -1.99 2.71
N ASP A 29 18.25 -2.17 3.43
CA ASP A 29 17.94 -3.34 4.24
C ASP A 29 16.74 -4.07 3.62
N GLN A 30 16.99 -5.29 3.15
CA GLN A 30 15.98 -6.09 2.47
C GLN A 30 14.85 -6.57 3.40
N SER A 31 15.04 -6.54 4.72
CA SER A 31 14.03 -6.94 5.70
C SER A 31 12.87 -5.95 5.81
N ILE A 32 13.10 -4.69 5.45
CA ILE A 32 12.10 -3.61 5.52
C ILE A 32 11.67 -3.07 4.16
N GLY A 33 12.22 -3.59 3.07
CA GLY A 33 11.89 -3.18 1.70
C GLY A 33 10.64 -3.86 1.14
N ILE A 34 10.33 -3.57 -0.14
CA ILE A 34 9.14 -4.08 -0.85
C ILE A 34 9.52 -4.86 -2.13
N PRO A 35 9.02 -6.08 -2.38
CA PRO A 35 8.09 -6.86 -1.56
C PRO A 35 8.65 -7.17 -0.17
N SER A 36 7.81 -7.60 0.77
CA SER A 36 8.28 -8.07 2.08
C SER A 36 8.99 -9.42 1.95
N LEU A 37 9.76 -9.82 2.97
CA LEU A 37 10.32 -11.18 3.04
C LEU A 37 9.24 -12.24 3.28
N GLU A 38 8.05 -11.87 3.74
CA GLU A 38 6.91 -12.80 3.87
C GLU A 38 6.36 -13.21 2.50
N ILE A 39 6.26 -12.27 1.55
CA ILE A 39 5.76 -12.56 0.20
C ILE A 39 6.85 -13.20 -0.64
N TRP A 40 8.07 -12.66 -0.57
CA TRP A 40 9.22 -13.15 -1.32
C TRP A 40 10.38 -13.44 -0.37
N LEU A 41 10.54 -14.71 0.00
CA LEU A 41 11.53 -15.16 1.00
C LEU A 41 12.99 -14.99 0.57
N HIS A 42 13.25 -14.76 -0.71
CA HIS A 42 14.61 -14.67 -1.24
C HIS A 42 15.28 -13.35 -0.87
N VAL A 43 16.42 -13.41 -0.19
CA VAL A 43 17.29 -12.26 0.02
C VAL A 43 18.25 -12.14 -1.15
N ILE A 44 18.18 -11.04 -1.91
CA ILE A 44 19.02 -10.81 -3.09
C ILE A 44 20.48 -10.69 -2.66
N GLN A 45 21.36 -11.52 -3.21
CA GLN A 45 22.80 -11.52 -2.92
C GLN A 45 23.61 -11.08 -4.14
N PRO A 46 24.76 -10.40 -3.96
CA PRO A 46 25.65 -10.08 -5.07
C PRO A 46 25.99 -11.32 -5.91
N GLY A 47 25.75 -11.23 -7.21
CA GLY A 47 26.07 -12.29 -8.18
C GLY A 47 24.99 -13.35 -8.40
N ASP A 48 23.90 -13.36 -7.62
CA ASP A 48 22.74 -14.20 -7.90
C ASP A 48 21.95 -13.68 -9.13
N ASP A 49 21.05 -14.51 -9.66
CA ASP A 49 20.32 -14.17 -10.88
C ASP A 49 19.33 -13.01 -10.68
N TYR A 50 18.74 -12.88 -9.48
CA TYR A 50 17.87 -11.75 -9.16
C TYR A 50 18.66 -10.44 -9.05
N ALA A 51 19.89 -10.45 -8.56
CA ALA A 51 20.75 -9.28 -8.54
C ALA A 51 21.10 -8.80 -9.94
N LYS A 52 21.25 -9.72 -10.91
CA LYS A 52 21.48 -9.38 -12.32
C LYS A 52 20.22 -8.83 -12.99
N GLU A 53 19.05 -9.39 -12.68
CA GLU A 53 17.76 -9.00 -13.29
C GLU A 53 17.18 -7.72 -12.68
N LEU A 54 17.21 -7.59 -11.36
CA LEU A 54 16.48 -6.59 -10.59
C LEU A 54 17.39 -5.58 -9.88
N GLY A 55 18.65 -5.95 -9.63
CA GLY A 55 19.60 -5.13 -8.89
C GLY A 55 19.50 -5.28 -7.36
N LEU A 56 20.59 -4.96 -6.66
CA LEU A 56 20.68 -5.07 -5.20
C LEU A 56 19.81 -4.06 -4.44
N GLN A 57 19.42 -2.95 -5.08
CA GLN A 57 18.56 -1.92 -4.48
C GLN A 57 17.07 -2.16 -4.74
N TYR A 58 16.70 -3.28 -5.39
CA TYR A 58 15.33 -3.52 -5.88
C TYR A 58 14.26 -3.25 -4.82
N ARG A 59 14.41 -3.85 -3.63
CA ARG A 59 13.42 -3.70 -2.56
C ARG A 59 13.30 -2.28 -2.01
N ARG A 60 14.43 -1.57 -1.95
CA ARG A 60 14.52 -0.19 -1.49
C ARG A 60 13.85 0.76 -2.47
N VAL A 61 14.18 0.64 -3.76
CA VAL A 61 13.61 1.48 -4.82
C VAL A 61 12.09 1.30 -4.91
N ASN A 62 11.60 0.08 -4.77
CA ASN A 62 10.15 -0.20 -4.74
C ASN A 62 9.46 0.45 -3.53
N ALA A 63 10.09 0.42 -2.34
CA ALA A 63 9.55 1.08 -1.15
C ALA A 63 9.47 2.60 -1.35
N ILE A 64 10.55 3.24 -1.81
CA ILE A 64 10.57 4.68 -2.06
C ILE A 64 9.55 5.05 -3.15
N SER A 65 9.53 4.32 -4.27
CA SER A 65 8.66 4.63 -5.41
C SER A 65 7.18 4.43 -5.08
N GLY A 66 6.83 3.36 -4.35
CA GLY A 66 5.47 3.10 -3.91
C GLY A 66 4.98 4.17 -2.93
N ASP A 67 5.85 4.61 -2.02
CA ASP A 67 5.53 5.68 -1.10
C ASP A 67 5.33 7.02 -1.82
N LEU A 68 6.25 7.36 -2.74
CA LEU A 68 6.19 8.57 -3.55
C LEU A 68 4.94 8.62 -4.43
N VAL A 69 4.61 7.54 -5.13
CA VAL A 69 3.53 7.58 -6.14
C VAL A 69 2.16 7.42 -5.49
N MET A 70 2.06 6.66 -4.39
CA MET A 70 0.76 6.27 -3.83
C MET A 70 0.61 6.60 -2.35
N HIS A 71 1.53 6.14 -1.48
CA HIS A 71 1.23 6.10 -0.04
C HIS A 71 1.28 7.47 0.63
N TYR A 72 2.24 8.35 0.33
CA TYR A 72 2.29 9.65 1.02
C TYR A 72 1.08 10.51 0.67
N GLN A 73 0.67 10.53 -0.61
CA GLN A 73 -0.48 11.31 -1.05
C GLN A 73 -1.78 10.78 -0.46
N ARG A 74 -1.96 9.46 -0.41
CA ARG A 74 -3.10 8.84 0.27
C ARG A 74 -3.13 9.23 1.75
N ARG A 75 -2.00 9.20 2.46
CA ARG A 75 -1.94 9.59 3.88
C ARG A 75 -2.24 11.08 4.06
N ARG A 76 -1.61 11.96 3.26
CA ARG A 76 -1.89 13.42 3.21
C ARG A 76 -3.37 13.72 3.07
N ALA A 77 -4.05 13.08 2.12
CA ALA A 77 -5.46 13.29 1.86
C ALA A 77 -6.34 12.88 3.06
N ASN A 78 -6.09 11.70 3.63
CA ASN A 78 -6.84 11.21 4.79
C ASN A 78 -6.66 12.09 6.04
N GLU A 79 -5.43 12.54 6.31
CA GLU A 79 -5.16 13.48 7.40
C GLU A 79 -5.89 14.82 7.18
N ALA A 80 -5.87 15.35 5.96
CA ALA A 80 -6.55 16.60 5.62
C ALA A 80 -8.08 16.49 5.76
N TRP A 81 -8.67 15.39 5.30
CA TRP A 81 -10.10 15.11 5.45
C TRP A 81 -10.50 14.98 6.92
N ALA A 82 -9.75 14.21 7.70
CA ALA A 82 -10.01 14.05 9.12
C ALA A 82 -9.92 15.39 9.87
N LYS A 83 -8.90 16.21 9.58
CA LYS A 83 -8.76 17.56 10.16
C LYS A 83 -9.96 18.46 9.90
N HIS A 84 -10.65 18.26 8.77
CA HIS A 84 -11.83 19.03 8.38
C HIS A 84 -13.15 18.32 8.68
N GLY A 85 -13.13 17.24 9.47
CA GLY A 85 -14.32 16.49 9.85
C GLY A 85 -15.01 15.77 8.69
N VAL A 86 -14.28 15.50 7.60
CA VAL A 86 -14.77 14.70 6.47
C VAL A 86 -14.40 13.23 6.73
N PRO A 87 -15.38 12.34 6.94
CA PRO A 87 -15.09 10.93 7.16
C PRO A 87 -14.45 10.29 5.94
N SER A 88 -13.40 9.50 6.16
CA SER A 88 -12.78 8.68 5.13
C SER A 88 -12.47 7.29 5.65
N TYR A 89 -12.26 6.33 4.74
CA TYR A 89 -11.96 4.94 5.04
C TYR A 89 -10.70 4.54 4.30
N ALA A 90 -9.64 4.15 5.02
CA ALA A 90 -8.39 3.69 4.43
C ALA A 90 -8.30 2.16 4.45
N TYR A 91 -7.73 1.57 3.41
CA TYR A 91 -7.35 0.16 3.40
C TYR A 91 -5.97 -0.09 2.82
N ARG A 92 -5.40 -1.24 3.18
CA ARG A 92 -4.24 -1.83 2.51
C ARG A 92 -4.63 -3.19 1.94
N PHE A 93 -4.47 -3.34 0.64
CA PHE A 93 -4.65 -4.62 -0.04
C PHE A 93 -3.34 -5.41 0.04
N ASN A 94 -3.39 -6.61 0.61
CA ASN A 94 -2.21 -7.44 0.86
C ASN A 94 -2.48 -8.90 0.45
N ILE A 95 -3.02 -9.07 -0.75
CA ILE A 95 -3.31 -10.37 -1.34
C ILE A 95 -2.55 -10.45 -2.65
N MET A 96 -1.63 -11.41 -2.78
CA MET A 96 -0.98 -11.67 -4.06
C MET A 96 -1.95 -12.50 -4.93
N PRO A 97 -2.41 -11.99 -6.08
CA PRO A 97 -3.31 -12.73 -6.95
C PRO A 97 -2.64 -13.97 -7.55
N SER A 98 -3.43 -14.98 -7.91
CA SER A 98 -2.89 -16.15 -8.61
C SER A 98 -2.19 -15.73 -9.92
N GLY A 99 -1.15 -16.47 -10.29
CA GLY A 99 -0.34 -16.20 -11.48
C GLY A 99 0.77 -15.15 -11.30
N HIS A 100 0.82 -14.44 -10.17
CA HIS A 100 1.87 -13.46 -9.92
C HIS A 100 3.14 -14.10 -9.35
N ARG A 101 4.29 -13.57 -9.77
CA ARG A 101 5.59 -14.01 -9.26
C ARG A 101 5.90 -13.31 -7.92
N PRO A 102 6.46 -14.01 -6.91
CA PRO A 102 6.71 -13.44 -5.59
C PRO A 102 7.52 -12.14 -5.59
N GLN A 103 8.52 -12.01 -6.47
CA GLN A 103 9.34 -10.79 -6.57
C GLN A 103 8.54 -9.55 -6.99
N GLY A 104 7.39 -9.71 -7.63
CA GLY A 104 6.49 -8.59 -7.96
C GLY A 104 5.64 -8.13 -6.77
N GLY A 105 5.53 -8.94 -5.72
CA GLY A 105 4.75 -8.63 -4.53
C GLY A 105 3.27 -8.41 -4.81
N VAL A 106 2.65 -7.63 -3.92
CA VAL A 106 1.30 -7.09 -4.14
C VAL A 106 1.41 -5.77 -4.90
N GLY A 107 1.50 -5.88 -6.22
CA GLY A 107 1.72 -4.75 -7.12
C GLY A 107 0.47 -3.87 -7.31
N HIS A 108 0.69 -2.72 -7.95
CA HIS A 108 -0.38 -1.83 -8.38
C HIS A 108 -1.44 -2.58 -9.22
N PHE A 109 -2.70 -2.16 -9.11
CA PHE A 109 -3.86 -2.68 -9.87
C PHE A 109 -4.39 -4.07 -9.44
N GLN A 110 -3.65 -4.82 -8.62
CA GLN A 110 -4.01 -6.19 -8.28
C GLN A 110 -5.34 -6.34 -7.51
N GLU A 111 -5.75 -5.31 -6.78
CA GLU A 111 -7.00 -5.28 -6.02
C GLU A 111 -8.24 -5.17 -6.92
N VAL A 112 -8.10 -4.68 -8.14
CA VAL A 112 -9.23 -4.36 -9.04
C VAL A 112 -10.11 -5.58 -9.29
N ALA A 113 -9.52 -6.76 -9.51
CA ALA A 113 -10.29 -8.00 -9.69
C ALA A 113 -11.18 -8.33 -8.48
N PHE A 114 -10.72 -7.99 -7.27
CA PHE A 114 -11.42 -8.20 -6.00
C PHE A 114 -12.51 -7.15 -5.78
N VAL A 115 -12.23 -5.88 -6.09
CA VAL A 115 -13.21 -4.79 -6.00
C VAL A 115 -14.40 -5.03 -6.91
N PHE A 116 -14.15 -5.46 -8.16
CA PHE A 116 -15.20 -5.70 -9.16
C PHE A 116 -15.86 -7.08 -9.05
N HIS A 117 -15.45 -7.90 -8.09
CA HIS A 117 -15.92 -9.28 -7.98
C HIS A 117 -15.79 -10.09 -9.29
N ASN A 118 -14.72 -9.84 -10.06
CA ASN A 118 -14.49 -10.48 -11.36
C ASN A 118 -13.92 -11.90 -11.18
N ILE A 119 -14.71 -12.78 -10.55
CA ILE A 119 -14.30 -14.14 -10.17
C ILE A 119 -14.00 -15.05 -11.36
N ASN A 120 -14.47 -14.68 -12.56
CA ASN A 120 -14.18 -15.38 -13.81
C ASN A 120 -12.79 -15.01 -14.36
N GLY A 121 -12.19 -13.91 -13.88
CA GLY A 121 -10.93 -13.39 -14.40
C GLY A 121 -11.07 -12.78 -15.79
N ASP A 122 -12.25 -12.27 -16.15
CA ASP A 122 -12.51 -11.71 -17.48
C ASP A 122 -11.58 -10.52 -17.75
N GLY A 123 -10.83 -10.58 -18.85
CA GLY A 123 -9.84 -9.54 -19.21
C GLY A 123 -8.45 -9.70 -18.56
N TYR A 124 -8.19 -10.79 -17.83
CA TYR A 124 -6.86 -11.11 -17.30
C TYR A 124 -6.21 -12.28 -18.05
N ASP A 125 -4.91 -12.20 -18.33
CA ASP A 125 -4.15 -13.29 -18.97
C ASP A 125 -4.12 -14.56 -18.10
N THR A 126 -4.05 -14.38 -16.78
CA THR A 126 -4.18 -15.45 -15.79
C THR A 126 -5.26 -15.07 -14.80
N ASN A 127 -6.22 -15.98 -14.57
CA ASN A 127 -7.34 -15.70 -13.66
C ASN A 127 -6.80 -15.41 -12.23
N PRO A 128 -7.02 -14.20 -11.68
CA PRO A 128 -6.58 -13.81 -10.33
C PRO A 128 -7.11 -14.72 -9.21
N PHE A 129 -8.27 -15.36 -9.44
CA PHE A 129 -8.96 -16.27 -8.52
C PHE A 129 -8.71 -17.75 -8.83
N GLY A 130 -7.82 -18.05 -9.78
CA GLY A 130 -7.34 -19.40 -10.04
C GLY A 130 -6.39 -19.89 -8.94
N GLY A 131 -5.48 -20.80 -9.29
CA GLY A 131 -4.52 -21.37 -8.33
C GLY A 131 -4.99 -22.67 -7.70
N ASN A 132 -4.32 -23.09 -6.63
CA ASN A 132 -4.46 -24.42 -6.04
C ASN A 132 -4.82 -24.36 -4.55
N GLY A 133 -5.26 -25.49 -3.98
CA GLY A 133 -5.55 -25.60 -2.55
C GLY A 133 -6.77 -24.76 -2.14
N LEU A 134 -6.68 -24.10 -0.99
CA LEU A 134 -7.76 -23.26 -0.44
C LEU A 134 -7.84 -21.87 -1.09
N TYR A 135 -6.76 -21.42 -1.75
CA TYR A 135 -6.65 -20.06 -2.29
C TYR A 135 -7.85 -19.63 -3.16
N PRO A 136 -8.34 -20.43 -4.14
CA PRO A 136 -9.48 -20.01 -4.96
C PRO A 136 -10.75 -19.73 -4.15
N ALA A 137 -11.00 -20.50 -3.10
CA ALA A 137 -12.17 -20.31 -2.23
C ALA A 137 -11.99 -19.06 -1.35
N ASP A 138 -10.82 -18.93 -0.72
CA ASP A 138 -10.49 -17.81 0.16
C ASP A 138 -10.47 -16.48 -0.60
N ALA A 139 -9.89 -16.45 -1.81
CA ALA A 139 -9.86 -15.27 -2.66
C ALA A 139 -11.26 -14.83 -3.10
N LYS A 140 -12.13 -15.77 -3.47
CA LYS A 140 -13.53 -15.47 -3.83
C LYS A 140 -14.32 -14.95 -2.63
N ALA A 141 -14.13 -15.53 -1.45
CA ALA A 141 -14.75 -15.05 -0.22
C ALA A 141 -14.29 -13.62 0.11
N MET A 142 -12.97 -13.36 0.05
CA MET A 142 -12.43 -12.03 0.30
C MET A 142 -12.86 -11.00 -0.75
N SER A 143 -12.96 -11.39 -2.01
CA SER A 143 -13.52 -10.55 -3.07
C SER A 143 -14.98 -10.18 -2.81
N LYS A 144 -15.79 -11.12 -2.29
CA LYS A 144 -17.15 -10.80 -1.84
C LYS A 144 -17.14 -9.80 -0.68
N THR A 145 -16.25 -9.96 0.30
CA THR A 145 -16.10 -8.99 1.40
C THR A 145 -15.75 -7.59 0.88
N ILE A 146 -14.72 -7.48 0.04
CA ILE A 146 -14.24 -6.20 -0.51
C ILE A 146 -15.34 -5.54 -1.35
N SER A 147 -15.91 -6.26 -2.32
CA SER A 147 -16.96 -5.71 -3.19
C SER A 147 -18.21 -5.28 -2.40
N THR A 148 -18.61 -6.04 -1.38
CA THR A 148 -19.70 -5.66 -0.47
C THR A 148 -19.39 -4.36 0.25
N ALA A 149 -18.19 -4.20 0.81
CA ALA A 149 -17.79 -2.97 1.50
C ALA A 149 -17.84 -1.74 0.56
N TRP A 150 -17.36 -1.88 -0.67
CA TRP A 150 -17.43 -0.84 -1.70
C TRP A 150 -18.88 -0.47 -2.07
N ILE A 151 -19.73 -1.47 -2.33
CA ILE A 151 -21.15 -1.25 -2.64
C ILE A 151 -21.85 -0.53 -1.47
N THR A 152 -21.60 -0.96 -0.24
CA THR A 152 -22.19 -0.34 0.95
C THR A 152 -21.75 1.11 1.11
N PHE A 153 -20.46 1.41 0.95
CA PHE A 153 -19.97 2.78 0.98
C PHE A 153 -20.65 3.66 -0.08
N ILE A 154 -20.81 3.17 -1.31
CA ILE A 154 -21.47 3.91 -2.39
C ILE A 154 -22.95 4.21 -2.06
N ASN A 155 -23.65 3.27 -1.41
CA ASN A 155 -25.07 3.42 -1.11
C ASN A 155 -25.35 4.20 0.18
N ALA A 156 -24.50 4.06 1.19
CA ALA A 156 -24.77 4.50 2.56
C ALA A 156 -23.70 5.41 3.16
N LEU A 157 -22.60 5.68 2.43
CA LEU A 157 -21.43 6.42 2.91
C LEU A 157 -20.73 5.78 4.14
N ASP A 158 -20.99 4.49 4.39
CA ASP A 158 -20.35 3.69 5.43
C ASP A 158 -19.99 2.31 4.87
N SER A 159 -18.71 1.94 4.93
CA SER A 159 -18.22 0.65 4.43
C SER A 159 -18.65 -0.55 5.29
N ASN A 160 -19.17 -0.33 6.50
CA ASN A 160 -19.60 -1.41 7.41
C ASN A 160 -21.02 -1.90 7.13
N GLY A 161 -21.94 -0.99 6.80
CA GLY A 161 -23.35 -1.29 6.54
C GLY A 161 -24.05 -2.03 7.68
N ASP A 162 -25.17 -2.69 7.35
CA ASP A 162 -25.96 -3.46 8.31
C ASP A 162 -25.24 -4.72 8.82
N SER A 163 -24.32 -5.28 8.00
CA SER A 163 -23.49 -6.43 8.39
C SER A 163 -22.48 -6.07 9.48
N GLY A 164 -22.14 -4.78 9.62
CA GLY A 164 -21.33 -4.29 10.71
C GLY A 164 -19.98 -5.02 10.84
N PRO A 165 -19.57 -5.37 12.07
CA PRO A 165 -18.27 -6.00 12.30
C PRO A 165 -18.10 -7.39 11.67
N GLU A 166 -19.19 -8.08 11.32
CA GLU A 166 -19.13 -9.43 10.77
C GLU A 166 -18.43 -9.47 9.41
N LEU A 167 -18.52 -8.37 8.64
CA LEU A 167 -17.88 -8.25 7.34
C LEU A 167 -16.34 -8.27 7.44
N PHE A 168 -15.77 -7.84 8.57
CA PHE A 168 -14.31 -7.76 8.78
C PHE A 168 -13.84 -8.63 9.96
N ASN A 169 -14.35 -9.85 10.05
CA ASN A 169 -13.94 -10.86 11.04
C ASN A 169 -14.12 -10.38 12.49
N GLY A 170 -15.26 -9.76 12.78
CA GLY A 170 -15.59 -9.19 14.09
C GLY A 170 -15.03 -7.79 14.35
N ASN A 171 -14.29 -7.20 13.40
CA ASN A 171 -13.82 -5.82 13.46
C ASN A 171 -14.71 -4.90 12.64
N LYS A 172 -14.76 -3.61 13.00
CA LYS A 172 -15.30 -2.58 12.10
C LYS A 172 -14.19 -2.07 11.18
N TRP A 173 -14.55 -1.67 9.97
CA TRP A 173 -13.71 -0.74 9.20
C TRP A 173 -13.82 0.64 9.85
N PRO A 174 -12.77 1.12 10.53
CA PRO A 174 -12.85 2.39 11.24
C PRO A 174 -12.92 3.54 10.24
N ILE A 175 -13.64 4.60 10.61
CA ILE A 175 -13.41 5.91 10.03
C ILE A 175 -11.95 6.28 10.34
N TYR A 176 -11.27 6.81 9.35
CA TYR A 176 -9.91 7.26 9.50
C TYR A 176 -9.88 8.48 10.42
N GLU A 177 -9.53 8.22 11.67
CA GLU A 177 -9.35 9.25 12.67
C GLU A 177 -7.93 9.16 13.23
N PRO A 178 -7.09 10.18 13.03
CA PRO A 178 -5.80 10.29 13.69
C PRO A 178 -6.05 10.52 15.17
N SER A 179 -6.20 9.44 15.94
CA SER A 179 -6.78 9.59 17.29
C SER A 179 -5.91 10.45 18.22
N HIS A 180 -4.58 10.48 18.05
CA HIS A 180 -3.65 11.28 18.87
C HIS A 180 -2.29 11.56 18.17
N GLY A 181 -2.22 11.55 16.82
CA GLY A 181 -0.99 11.68 16.04
C GLY A 181 -1.29 11.68 14.53
N PRO A 182 -0.30 11.69 13.61
CA PRO A 182 -0.55 11.78 12.16
C PRO A 182 -1.28 10.56 11.58
N ASN A 183 -1.24 9.42 12.28
CA ASN A 183 -1.65 8.15 11.70
C ASN A 183 -3.04 7.71 12.19
N GLY A 184 -4.01 7.70 11.27
CA GLY A 184 -5.31 7.07 11.47
C GLY A 184 -5.25 5.55 11.43
N LYS A 185 -6.43 4.90 11.41
CA LYS A 185 -6.56 3.44 11.28
C LYS A 185 -7.22 3.07 9.97
N GLY A 186 -6.88 1.90 9.45
CA GLY A 186 -7.50 1.33 8.26
C GLY A 186 -7.66 -0.18 8.39
N VAL A 187 -8.25 -0.80 7.38
CA VAL A 187 -8.37 -2.27 7.28
C VAL A 187 -7.31 -2.83 6.35
N VAL A 188 -6.69 -3.92 6.75
CA VAL A 188 -5.87 -4.75 5.85
C VAL A 188 -6.73 -5.88 5.32
N PHE A 189 -6.75 -6.03 3.99
CA PHE A 189 -7.29 -7.21 3.34
C PHE A 189 -6.17 -8.22 3.10
N ASN A 190 -6.20 -9.34 3.83
CA ASN A 190 -5.33 -10.50 3.61
C ASN A 190 -6.15 -11.66 3.07
N ILE A 191 -5.48 -12.66 2.50
CA ILE A 191 -6.16 -13.86 1.99
C ILE A 191 -6.90 -14.62 3.11
N ASN A 192 -6.37 -14.60 4.32
CA ASN A 192 -6.88 -15.32 5.50
C ASN A 192 -7.79 -14.47 6.40
N GLY A 193 -8.24 -13.30 5.94
CA GLY A 193 -9.14 -12.43 6.68
C GLY A 193 -8.69 -10.98 6.73
N THR A 194 -9.29 -10.24 7.65
CA THR A 194 -9.06 -8.80 7.80
C THR A 194 -8.63 -8.47 9.22
N HIS A 195 -7.84 -7.42 9.35
CA HIS A 195 -7.53 -6.83 10.65
C HIS A 195 -7.41 -5.31 10.52
N VAL A 196 -7.54 -4.61 11.64
CA VAL A 196 -7.32 -3.17 11.71
C VAL A 196 -5.84 -2.90 11.94
N GLU A 197 -5.25 -2.02 11.16
CA GLU A 197 -3.89 -1.53 11.36
C GLU A 197 -3.87 -0.02 11.59
N VAL A 198 -2.83 0.44 12.29
CA VAL A 198 -2.50 1.87 12.32
C VAL A 198 -1.74 2.19 11.04
N ASP A 199 -2.07 3.28 10.39
CA ASP A 199 -1.44 3.75 9.16
C ASP A 199 -0.06 4.38 9.43
N ASN A 200 0.88 3.63 10.01
CA ASN A 200 2.18 4.14 10.47
C ASN A 200 3.38 3.41 9.87
N TRP A 201 3.19 2.57 8.85
CA TRP A 201 4.33 1.95 8.16
C TRP A 201 5.18 3.04 7.50
N ARG A 202 6.51 2.84 7.54
CA ARG A 202 7.52 3.76 6.97
C ARG A 202 7.22 5.23 7.31
N ALA A 203 6.82 5.48 8.56
CA ALA A 203 6.31 6.78 9.01
C ALA A 203 7.29 7.91 8.68
N GLU A 204 8.56 7.78 9.09
CA GLU A 204 9.58 8.83 8.91
C GLU A 204 9.83 9.14 7.42
N GLY A 205 9.93 8.11 6.56
CA GLY A 205 10.11 8.28 5.12
C GLY A 205 8.92 8.98 4.45
N ILE A 206 7.70 8.58 4.82
CA ILE A 206 6.47 9.22 4.30
C ILE A 206 6.31 10.65 4.86
N GLU A 207 6.67 10.89 6.12
CA GLU A 207 6.66 12.21 6.76
C GLU A 207 7.64 13.16 6.08
N TRP A 208 8.85 12.70 5.77
CA TRP A 208 9.81 13.47 4.98
C TRP A 208 9.22 13.85 3.61
N MET A 209 8.49 12.95 2.94
CA MET A 209 7.80 13.28 1.68
C MET A 209 6.67 14.30 1.87
N LEU A 210 5.96 14.27 3.00
CA LEU A 210 4.91 15.24 3.33
C LEU A 210 5.50 16.63 3.59
N GLU A 211 6.58 16.72 4.37
CA GLU A 211 7.28 17.97 4.66
C GLU A 211 7.85 18.62 3.39
N HIS A 212 8.32 17.79 2.45
CA HIS A 212 8.92 18.21 1.20
C HIS A 212 7.94 18.22 0.02
N ALA A 213 6.64 18.01 0.26
CA ALA A 213 5.65 17.88 -0.81
C ALA A 213 5.62 19.09 -1.75
N LEU A 214 5.60 20.29 -1.18
CA LEU A 214 5.60 21.52 -1.95
C LEU A 214 7.00 21.88 -2.47
N THR A 215 8.01 21.80 -1.60
CA THR A 215 9.34 22.34 -1.88
C THR A 215 10.17 21.47 -2.80
N VAL A 216 9.99 20.14 -2.77
CA VAL A 216 10.70 19.19 -3.66
C VAL A 216 9.81 18.71 -4.80
N PHE A 217 8.55 18.38 -4.52
CA PHE A 217 7.67 17.75 -5.53
C PHE A 217 6.66 18.70 -6.18
N GLY A 218 6.51 19.92 -5.68
CA GLY A 218 5.57 20.92 -6.23
C GLY A 218 4.09 20.60 -6.01
N ASN A 219 3.74 19.80 -4.99
CA ASN A 219 2.36 19.39 -4.64
C ASN A 219 1.89 19.91 -3.28
#